data_AF-A0A958IGT9-F1
#
_entry.id   AF-A0A958IGT9-F1
#
_cell.length_a   1.000
_cell.length_b   1.000
_cell.length_c   1.000
_cell.angle_alpha   90.00
_cell.angle_beta   90.00
_cell.angle_gamma   90.00
#
_symmetry.space_group_name_H-M   'P 1'
#
loop_
_entity.id
_entity.type
_entity.pdbx_description
1 polymer ?
#
loop_
_entity_poly.entity_id
_entity_poly.type
_entity_poly.pdbx_seq_one_letter_code
_entity_poly.pdbx_strand_id
1 'polypeptide(L)'
;MYYLLIFLLISLNYSDKKLSSKPKKENAIQLKELFTLKDKDGFYQRASASTSENGMTAVLDAGNKSIHVFDKNGKHLRVFGEEGNGPGELSRPFRIFTSKDRIYVREDMRVNCYDFTGKHIRDYSLMVAGSVGTPMIMDNHLAVSFRGNSKFLYVVFDDEGNQIEAVDNKTYEQP
;
A
#
# COMPACT_ATOMS: atom_id res chain seq x y z
N MET A 1 -7.73 1.37 -18.40
CA MET A 1 -8.83 0.86 -17.55
C MET A 1 -8.77 -0.64 -17.28
N TYR A 2 -7.92 -1.42 -17.98
CA TYR A 2 -7.82 -2.88 -17.82
C TYR A 2 -6.91 -3.38 -16.68
N TYR A 3 -5.96 -2.56 -16.20
CA TYR A 3 -5.00 -2.99 -15.18
C TYR A 3 -5.57 -3.12 -13.76
N LEU A 4 -6.62 -2.37 -13.43
CA LEU A 4 -7.27 -2.45 -12.11
C LEU A 4 -8.09 -3.75 -11.94
N LEU A 5 -8.51 -4.36 -13.05
CA LEU A 5 -9.40 -5.53 -13.02
C LEU A 5 -8.65 -6.86 -12.78
N ILE A 6 -7.35 -6.92 -13.10
CA ILE A 6 -6.52 -8.11 -12.90
C ILE A 6 -6.17 -8.30 -11.40
N PHE A 7 -6.08 -7.21 -10.63
CA PHE A 7 -5.66 -7.23 -9.23
C PHE A 7 -6.69 -7.82 -8.25
N LEU A 8 -8.00 -7.74 -8.55
CA LEU A 8 -9.03 -8.28 -7.66
C LEU A 8 -9.11 -9.83 -7.69
N LEU A 9 -8.51 -10.47 -8.71
CA LEU A 9 -8.58 -11.91 -8.91
C LEU A 9 -7.51 -12.71 -8.17
N ILE A 10 -6.42 -12.07 -7.72
CA ILE A 10 -5.28 -12.79 -7.10
C ILE A 10 -5.47 -12.95 -5.58
N SER A 11 -6.27 -12.10 -4.93
CA SER A 11 -6.53 -12.16 -3.48
C SER A 11 -7.74 -13.02 -3.07
N LEU A 12 -8.44 -13.61 -4.04
CA LEU A 12 -9.56 -14.51 -3.80
C LEU A 12 -9.26 -15.79 -4.59
N ASN A 13 -9.17 -16.94 -3.93
CA ASN A 13 -9.12 -18.25 -4.59
C ASN A 13 -10.42 -18.47 -5.38
N TYR A 14 -10.50 -17.86 -6.56
CA TYR A 14 -11.64 -17.85 -7.46
C TYR A 14 -11.15 -18.32 -8.84
N SER A 15 -10.51 -19.49 -8.86
CA SER A 15 -9.85 -20.04 -10.05
C SER A 15 -10.78 -20.35 -11.22
N ASP A 16 -12.10 -20.42 -11.02
CA ASP A 16 -13.02 -20.96 -12.04
C ASP A 16 -14.15 -20.03 -12.51
N LYS A 17 -14.22 -18.78 -12.03
CA LYS A 17 -15.27 -17.84 -12.51
C LYS A 17 -14.72 -16.85 -13.55
N LYS A 18 -15.11 -17.05 -14.81
CA LYS A 18 -14.99 -16.02 -15.86
C LYS A 18 -15.76 -14.78 -15.44
N LEU A 19 -15.06 -13.66 -15.24
CA LEU A 19 -15.68 -12.36 -15.01
C LEU A 19 -16.52 -11.97 -16.23
N SER A 20 -17.80 -11.64 -15.99
CA SER A 20 -18.68 -11.08 -17.03
C SER A 20 -18.31 -9.62 -17.29
N SER A 21 -18.23 -9.23 -18.57
CA SER A 21 -18.12 -7.82 -18.98
C SER A 21 -19.35 -6.98 -18.63
N LYS A 22 -20.44 -7.63 -18.23
CA LYS A 22 -21.67 -7.02 -17.70
C LYS A 22 -21.91 -7.58 -16.29
N PRO A 23 -21.38 -6.93 -15.23
CA PRO A 23 -21.58 -7.39 -13.87
C PRO A 23 -23.06 -7.33 -13.52
N LYS A 24 -23.60 -8.41 -12.96
CA LYS A 24 -24.99 -8.46 -12.51
C LYS A 24 -25.06 -8.34 -10.99
N LYS A 25 -26.06 -7.63 -10.46
CA LYS A 25 -26.18 -7.31 -9.03
C LYS A 25 -26.34 -8.57 -8.15
N GLU A 26 -26.99 -9.60 -8.68
CA GLU A 26 -27.13 -10.92 -8.03
C GLU A 26 -25.81 -11.67 -7.87
N ASN A 27 -24.74 -11.26 -8.57
CA ASN A 27 -23.39 -11.82 -8.43
C ASN A 27 -22.48 -10.94 -7.56
N ALA A 28 -23.02 -9.90 -6.93
CA ALA A 28 -22.24 -9.06 -6.03
C ALA A 28 -21.85 -9.84 -4.77
N ILE A 29 -20.59 -9.74 -4.37
CA ILE A 29 -20.13 -10.27 -3.09
C ILE A 29 -20.70 -9.37 -1.99
N GLN A 30 -21.51 -9.94 -1.11
CA GLN A 30 -21.98 -9.23 0.08
C GLN A 30 -20.86 -9.22 1.12
N LEU A 31 -20.29 -8.04 1.35
CA LEU A 31 -19.28 -7.87 2.38
C LEU A 31 -19.96 -7.96 3.75
N LYS A 32 -19.45 -8.86 4.59
CA LYS A 32 -19.84 -8.92 6.00
C LYS A 32 -18.95 -7.94 6.77
N GLU A 33 -19.56 -7.09 7.59
CA GLU A 33 -18.79 -6.37 8.61
C GLU A 33 -18.22 -7.40 9.59
N LEU A 34 -16.90 -7.53 9.62
CA LEU A 34 -16.21 -8.50 10.48
C LEU A 34 -15.93 -7.90 11.86
N PHE A 35 -15.60 -6.61 11.93
CA PHE A 35 -15.35 -5.87 13.17
C PHE A 35 -15.36 -4.36 12.91
N THR A 36 -15.57 -3.59 13.97
CA THR A 36 -15.40 -2.13 13.99
C THR A 36 -14.12 -1.78 14.73
N LEU A 37 -13.25 -0.96 14.13
CA LEU A 37 -12.10 -0.39 14.82
C LEU A 37 -12.53 0.90 15.52
N LYS A 38 -12.28 0.99 16.83
CA LYS A 38 -12.53 2.19 17.63
C LYS A 38 -11.20 2.68 18.18
N ASP A 39 -10.83 3.90 17.83
CA ASP A 39 -9.78 4.64 18.54
C ASP A 39 -10.45 5.61 19.53
N LYS A 40 -9.82 5.87 20.69
CA LYS A 40 -10.39 6.71 21.75
C LYS A 40 -10.65 8.15 21.28
N ASP A 41 -9.82 8.64 20.36
CA ASP A 41 -9.91 9.99 19.79
C ASP A 41 -10.56 9.96 18.39
N GLY A 42 -10.88 8.76 17.89
CA GLY A 42 -11.41 8.53 16.54
C GLY A 42 -10.34 8.60 15.46
N PHE A 43 -10.53 7.85 14.37
CA PHE A 43 -9.67 8.00 13.20
C PHE A 43 -9.97 9.32 12.49
N TYR A 44 -8.93 10.08 12.16
CA TYR A 44 -9.11 11.29 11.36
C TYR A 44 -9.56 10.92 9.92
N GLN A 45 -10.23 11.85 9.22
CA GLN A 45 -10.94 11.65 7.94
C GLN A 45 -10.12 11.07 6.75
N ARG A 46 -8.85 10.72 6.94
CA ARG A 46 -7.99 10.06 5.94
C ARG A 46 -7.38 8.78 6.52
N ALA A 47 -8.22 7.77 6.73
CA ALA A 47 -7.76 6.44 7.11
C ALA A 47 -7.48 5.57 5.88
N SER A 48 -6.41 4.77 5.94
CA SER A 48 -6.12 3.69 4.98
C SER A 48 -5.83 2.42 5.75
N ALA A 49 -6.26 1.27 5.27
CA ALA A 49 -6.01 -0.01 5.92
C ALA A 49 -5.47 -1.04 4.92
N SER A 50 -4.64 -1.97 5.41
CA SER A 50 -4.14 -3.10 4.65
C SER A 50 -3.96 -4.30 5.58
N THR A 51 -4.25 -5.50 5.06
CA THR A 51 -4.14 -6.76 5.80
C THR A 51 -3.12 -7.63 5.09
N SER A 52 -2.15 -8.12 5.87
CA SER A 52 -1.11 -9.03 5.42
C SER A 52 -1.63 -10.45 5.23
N GLU A 53 -0.86 -11.28 4.53
CA GLU A 53 -1.19 -12.69 4.29
C GLU A 53 -1.37 -13.52 5.56
N ASN A 54 -0.74 -13.13 6.68
CA ASN A 54 -0.88 -13.81 7.97
C ASN A 54 -2.10 -13.33 8.79
N GLY A 55 -2.87 -12.37 8.24
CA GLY A 55 -4.06 -11.79 8.86
C GLY A 55 -3.82 -10.56 9.74
N MET A 56 -2.57 -10.14 9.95
CA MET A 56 -2.28 -8.90 10.68
C MET A 56 -2.74 -7.70 9.86
N THR A 57 -3.44 -6.76 10.49
CA THR A 57 -3.99 -5.57 9.84
C THR A 57 -3.30 -4.32 10.34
N ALA A 58 -2.87 -3.45 9.42
CA ALA A 58 -2.32 -2.14 9.73
C ALA A 58 -3.25 -1.05 9.21
N VAL A 59 -3.50 -0.03 10.03
CA VAL A 59 -4.37 1.11 9.72
C VAL A 59 -3.58 2.39 9.90
N LEU A 60 -3.38 3.10 8.80
CA LEU A 60 -2.82 4.45 8.79
C LEU A 60 -3.93 5.45 9.14
N ASP A 61 -3.74 6.19 10.22
CA ASP A 61 -4.40 7.47 10.44
C ASP A 61 -3.50 8.59 9.90
N ALA A 62 -3.78 9.04 8.67
CA ALA A 62 -2.94 10.05 8.05
C ALA A 62 -3.07 11.44 8.70
N GLY A 63 -4.18 11.71 9.40
CA GLY A 63 -4.36 12.95 10.13
C GLY A 63 -3.42 12.98 11.33
N ASN A 64 -3.50 11.94 12.15
CA ASN A 64 -2.74 11.80 13.39
C ASN A 64 -1.29 11.30 13.18
N LYS A 65 -0.87 11.05 11.93
CA LYS A 65 0.47 10.54 11.61
C LYS A 65 0.80 9.28 12.41
N SER A 66 -0.20 8.39 12.52
CA SER A 66 -0.09 7.18 13.31
C SER A 66 -0.50 5.94 12.52
N ILE A 67 0.02 4.81 12.91
CA ILE A 67 -0.22 3.49 12.34
C ILE A 67 -0.66 2.58 13.47
N HIS A 68 -1.88 2.07 13.38
CA HIS A 68 -2.46 1.14 14.33
C HIS A 68 -2.33 -0.27 13.80
N VAL A 69 -1.84 -1.19 14.61
CA VAL A 69 -1.67 -2.61 14.23
C VAL A 69 -2.63 -3.47 15.04
N PHE A 70 -3.28 -4.40 14.33
CA PHE A 70 -4.24 -5.35 14.85
C PHE A 70 -3.84 -6.77 14.48
N ASP A 71 -4.16 -7.72 15.37
CA ASP A 71 -4.02 -9.14 15.04
C ASP A 71 -5.14 -9.62 14.10
N LYS A 72 -5.03 -10.89 13.66
CA LYS A 72 -6.01 -11.55 12.79
C LYS A 72 -7.43 -11.67 13.35
N ASN A 73 -7.61 -11.43 14.66
CA ASN A 73 -8.90 -11.43 15.33
C ASN A 73 -9.42 -10.00 15.54
N GLY A 74 -8.72 -8.98 15.04
CA GLY A 74 -9.06 -7.58 15.22
C GLY A 74 -8.66 -7.00 16.58
N LYS A 75 -7.85 -7.70 17.38
CA LYS A 75 -7.34 -7.15 18.65
C LYS A 75 -6.31 -6.07 18.36
N HIS A 76 -6.50 -4.86 18.88
CA HIS A 76 -5.50 -3.79 18.81
C HIS A 76 -4.25 -4.20 19.58
N LEU A 77 -3.10 -4.18 18.92
CA LEU A 77 -1.82 -4.59 19.48
C LEU A 77 -0.97 -3.39 19.88
N ARG A 78 -0.94 -2.36 19.04
CA ARG A 78 -0.10 -1.17 19.22
C ARG A 78 -0.45 -0.04 18.26
N VAL A 79 0.08 1.13 18.56
CA VAL A 79 0.11 2.29 17.68
C VAL A 79 1.53 2.85 17.65
N PHE A 80 2.00 3.33 16.50
CA PHE A 80 3.29 3.99 16.33
C PHE A 80 3.24 5.01 15.19
N GLY A 81 4.29 5.82 15.05
CA GLY A 81 4.37 6.91 14.07
C GLY A 81 4.61 8.25 14.77
N GLU A 82 5.37 9.11 14.10
CA GLU A 82 5.74 10.44 14.59
C GLU A 82 5.65 11.42 13.43
N GLU A 83 5.15 12.63 13.67
CA GLU A 83 5.10 13.66 12.63
C GLU A 83 6.50 14.19 12.33
N GLY A 84 6.88 14.23 11.05
CA GLY A 84 8.13 14.83 10.63
C GLY A 84 8.65 14.31 9.28
N ASN A 85 9.89 14.67 8.95
CA ASN A 85 10.52 14.38 7.65
C ASN A 85 11.77 13.49 7.77
N GLY A 86 12.19 13.14 8.98
CA GLY A 86 13.29 12.24 9.26
C GLY A 86 12.97 10.78 8.91
N PRO A 87 13.96 9.88 8.98
CA PRO A 87 13.76 8.46 8.69
C PRO A 87 12.69 7.84 9.59
N GLY A 88 11.64 7.26 8.99
CA GLY A 88 10.55 6.64 9.74
C GLY A 88 9.57 7.63 10.40
N GLU A 89 9.74 8.93 10.19
CA GLU A 89 8.73 9.93 10.51
C GLU A 89 7.69 10.02 9.38
N LEU A 90 6.54 10.61 9.64
CA LEU A 90 5.42 10.72 8.72
C LEU A 90 5.08 12.20 8.50
N SER A 91 5.26 12.68 7.27
CA SER A 91 5.02 14.08 6.89
C SER A 91 3.65 14.23 6.22
N ARG A 92 3.42 13.48 5.14
CA ARG A 92 2.20 13.48 4.34
C ARG A 92 1.84 12.06 3.91
N PRO A 93 1.59 11.14 4.86
CA PRO A 93 1.18 9.79 4.52
C PRO A 93 -0.23 9.81 3.93
N PHE A 94 -0.50 8.94 2.96
CA PHE A 94 -1.85 8.87 2.37
C PHE A 94 -2.32 7.46 2.03
N ARG A 95 -1.43 6.47 1.94
CA ARG A 95 -1.79 5.06 1.71
C ARG A 95 -0.89 4.13 2.52
N ILE A 96 -1.44 2.99 2.92
CA ILE A 96 -0.72 1.90 3.58
C ILE A 96 -0.90 0.58 2.81
N PHE A 97 0.16 -0.23 2.78
CA PHE A 97 0.19 -1.56 2.18
C PHE A 97 0.95 -2.49 3.11
N THR A 98 0.65 -3.78 3.06
CA THR A 98 1.36 -4.79 3.86
C THR A 98 1.84 -5.94 3.00
N SER A 99 3.06 -6.41 3.24
CA SER A 99 3.51 -7.74 2.84
C SER A 99 3.26 -8.73 3.98
N LYS A 100 3.83 -9.93 3.91
CA LYS A 100 3.78 -10.93 4.99
C LYS A 100 4.27 -10.40 6.35
N ASP A 101 5.29 -9.55 6.36
CA ASP A 101 5.99 -9.13 7.59
C ASP A 101 6.41 -7.65 7.60
N ARG A 102 6.02 -6.87 6.59
CA ARG A 102 6.30 -5.43 6.49
C ARG A 102 5.03 -4.62 6.31
N ILE A 103 5.10 -3.39 6.78
CA ILE A 103 4.15 -2.32 6.58
C ILE A 103 4.83 -1.26 5.73
N TYR A 104 4.19 -0.85 4.65
CA TYR A 104 4.66 0.20 3.75
C TYR A 104 3.70 1.39 3.80
N VAL A 105 4.22 2.57 4.11
CA VAL A 105 3.44 3.81 4.13
C VAL A 105 3.92 4.72 3.01
N ARG A 106 3.02 4.98 2.07
CA ARG A 106 3.28 5.87 0.94
C ARG A 106 3.04 7.32 1.34
N GLU A 107 4.07 8.13 1.11
CA GLU A 107 4.03 9.59 1.21
C GLU A 107 4.17 10.22 -0.17
N ASP A 108 4.56 11.48 -0.30
CA ASP A 108 4.73 12.14 -1.61
C ASP A 108 6.04 11.73 -2.28
N MET A 109 7.17 11.92 -1.60
CA MET A 109 8.51 11.67 -2.17
C MET A 109 9.18 10.39 -1.66
N ARG A 110 8.49 9.60 -0.84
CA ARG A 110 9.03 8.34 -0.32
C ARG A 110 7.98 7.28 -0.02
N VAL A 111 8.45 6.06 0.21
CA VAL A 111 7.72 5.00 0.90
C VAL A 111 8.49 4.65 2.17
N ASN A 112 7.87 4.77 3.34
CA ASN A 112 8.45 4.27 4.59
C ASN A 112 8.12 2.79 4.73
N CYS A 113 9.04 2.01 5.25
CA CYS A 113 8.87 0.60 5.57
C CYS A 113 9.10 0.36 7.05
N TYR A 114 8.18 -0.35 7.68
CA TYR A 114 8.23 -0.76 9.08
C TYR A 114 7.98 -2.26 9.17
N ASP A 115 8.35 -2.87 10.29
CA ASP A 115 7.77 -4.15 10.68
C ASP A 115 6.47 -3.93 11.50
N PHE A 116 5.75 -5.03 11.77
CA PHE A 116 4.54 -4.99 12.59
C PHE A 116 4.78 -4.70 14.07
N THR A 117 6.04 -4.62 14.53
CA THR A 117 6.36 -4.19 15.90
C THR A 117 6.38 -2.68 16.03
N GLY A 118 6.49 -1.96 14.90
CA GLY A 118 6.62 -0.51 14.81
C GLY A 118 8.04 -0.04 14.55
N LYS A 119 9.00 -0.96 14.37
CA LYS A 119 10.38 -0.60 14.06
C LYS A 119 10.46 -0.14 12.61
N HIS A 120 11.00 1.05 12.41
CA HIS A 120 11.39 1.53 11.09
C HIS A 120 12.50 0.65 10.50
N ILE A 121 12.31 0.23 9.26
CA ILE A 121 13.24 -0.62 8.52
C ILE A 121 14.02 0.23 7.51
N ARG A 122 13.32 1.04 6.70
CA ARG A 122 13.93 1.83 5.60
C ARG A 122 12.95 2.83 4.98
N ASP A 123 13.49 3.85 4.33
CA ASP A 123 12.80 4.71 3.37
C ASP A 123 13.23 4.39 1.93
N TYR A 124 12.25 4.29 1.03
CA TYR A 124 12.48 4.21 -0.41
C TYR A 124 12.24 5.60 -1.01
N SER A 125 13.30 6.23 -1.51
CA SER A 125 13.18 7.54 -2.17
C SER A 125 12.52 7.38 -3.54
N LEU A 126 11.49 8.19 -3.78
CA LEU A 126 10.80 8.25 -5.08
C LEU A 126 11.15 9.52 -5.86
N MET A 127 12.26 10.20 -5.52
CA MET A 127 12.78 11.35 -6.28
C MET A 127 13.08 11.06 -7.75
N VAL A 128 13.04 9.79 -8.17
CA VAL A 128 13.47 9.36 -9.50
C VAL A 128 12.41 9.56 -10.59
N ALA A 129 11.12 9.78 -10.30
CA ALA A 129 10.17 10.03 -11.39
C ALA A 129 8.84 10.67 -10.97
N GLY A 130 8.65 11.93 -11.42
CA GLY A 130 7.35 12.51 -11.80
C GLY A 130 6.11 12.14 -10.96
N SER A 131 4.94 12.10 -11.61
CA SER A 131 3.69 11.73 -10.94
C SER A 131 3.70 10.23 -10.64
N VAL A 132 3.89 9.90 -9.38
CA VAL A 132 4.04 8.51 -8.93
C VAL A 132 2.67 7.85 -8.79
N GLY A 133 2.55 6.64 -9.34
CA GLY A 133 1.41 5.76 -9.13
C GLY A 133 1.45 5.07 -7.76
N THR A 134 0.54 4.12 -7.57
CA THR A 134 0.43 3.36 -6.33
C THR A 134 1.57 2.34 -6.24
N PRO A 135 2.34 2.28 -5.13
CA PRO A 135 3.27 1.19 -4.90
C PRO A 135 2.52 -0.14 -4.73
N MET A 136 3.14 -1.22 -5.15
CA MET A 136 2.64 -2.59 -5.11
C MET A 136 3.74 -3.48 -4.51
N ILE A 137 3.35 -4.55 -3.83
CA ILE A 137 4.30 -5.59 -3.42
C ILE A 137 4.22 -6.73 -4.45
N MET A 138 5.36 -7.11 -5.02
CA MET A 138 5.52 -8.20 -5.98
C MET A 138 6.64 -9.12 -5.50
N ASP A 139 6.33 -10.37 -5.16
CA ASP A 139 7.32 -11.36 -4.69
C ASP A 139 8.24 -10.83 -3.56
N ASN A 140 7.64 -10.13 -2.59
CA ASN A 140 8.30 -9.38 -1.50
C ASN A 140 9.05 -8.10 -1.90
N HIS A 141 9.20 -7.79 -3.18
CA HIS A 141 9.80 -6.55 -3.66
C HIS A 141 8.78 -5.42 -3.77
N LEU A 142 9.26 -4.17 -3.71
CA LEU A 142 8.43 -2.98 -3.87
C LEU A 142 8.43 -2.54 -5.33
N ALA A 143 7.32 -2.73 -6.03
CA ALA A 143 7.12 -2.23 -7.39
C ALA A 143 6.34 -0.91 -7.36
N VAL A 144 6.88 0.14 -7.95
CA VAL A 144 6.24 1.46 -8.04
C VAL A 144 5.88 1.74 -9.49
N SER A 145 4.59 1.85 -9.77
CA SER A 145 4.11 2.32 -11.08
C SER A 145 4.20 3.84 -11.16
N PHE A 146 4.37 4.40 -12.34
CA PHE A 146 4.37 5.85 -12.59
C PHE A 146 3.25 6.22 -13.56
N ARG A 147 2.75 7.45 -13.45
CA ARG A 147 1.70 8.00 -14.33
C ARG A 147 2.23 9.20 -15.12
N GLY A 148 1.53 9.53 -16.20
CA GLY A 148 1.82 10.70 -17.03
C GLY A 148 3.10 10.55 -17.85
N ASN A 149 3.74 11.68 -18.17
CA ASN A 149 5.00 11.72 -18.92
C ASN A 149 6.19 11.42 -17.99
N SER A 150 6.22 10.22 -17.41
CA SER A 150 7.32 9.72 -16.58
C SER A 150 8.26 8.85 -17.41
N LYS A 151 9.57 8.86 -17.09
CA LYS A 151 10.60 8.05 -17.77
C LYS A 151 10.34 6.55 -17.70
N PHE A 152 9.78 6.07 -16.59
CA PHE A 152 9.49 4.66 -16.36
C PHE A 152 7.97 4.42 -16.33
N LEU A 153 7.53 3.23 -16.75
CA LEU A 153 6.19 2.69 -16.47
C LEU A 153 6.10 2.13 -15.06
N TYR A 154 7.12 1.36 -14.65
CA TYR A 154 7.31 0.93 -13.27
C TYR A 154 8.79 0.69 -12.95
N VAL A 155 9.11 0.73 -11.65
CA VAL A 155 10.42 0.42 -11.09
C VAL A 155 10.23 -0.56 -9.93
N VAL A 156 11.04 -1.60 -9.86
CA VAL A 156 11.07 -2.58 -8.76
C VAL A 156 12.30 -2.31 -7.91
N PHE A 157 12.08 -2.25 -6.59
CA PHE A 157 13.11 -2.11 -5.59
C PHE A 157 13.25 -3.40 -4.78
N ASP A 158 14.49 -3.81 -4.52
CA ASP A 158 14.76 -4.88 -3.57
C ASP A 158 14.50 -4.44 -2.11
N ASP A 159 14.65 -5.37 -1.17
CA ASP A 159 14.52 -5.08 0.26
C ASP A 159 15.58 -4.08 0.75
N GLU A 160 16.69 -3.93 0.00
CA GLU A 160 17.77 -2.99 0.24
C GLU A 160 17.46 -1.56 -0.24
N GLY A 161 16.37 -1.37 -0.99
CA GLY A 161 16.01 -0.09 -1.60
C GLY A 161 16.77 0.21 -2.90
N ASN A 162 17.53 -0.75 -3.41
CA ASN A 162 18.16 -0.63 -4.72
C ASN A 162 17.11 -0.89 -5.80
N GLN A 163 17.15 -0.09 -6.86
CA GLN A 163 16.41 -0.40 -8.08
C GLN A 163 17.03 -1.66 -8.70
N ILE A 164 16.23 -2.72 -8.81
CA ILE A 164 16.64 -4.00 -9.41
C ILE A 164 16.02 -4.23 -10.79
N GLU A 165 14.89 -3.57 -11.06
CA GLU A 165 14.22 -3.65 -12.36
C GLU A 165 13.55 -2.30 -12.67
N ALA A 166 13.49 -1.94 -13.95
CA ALA A 166 12.63 -0.87 -14.42
C ALA A 166 12.15 -1.16 -15.83
N VAL A 167 10.93 -0.73 -16.13
CA VAL A 167 10.40 -0.74 -17.49
C VAL A 167 10.28 0.69 -17.95
N ASP A 168 10.99 1.02 -19.02
CA ASP A 168 10.96 2.34 -19.63
C ASP A 168 9.59 2.65 -20.25
N ASN A 169 9.19 3.91 -20.14
CA ASN A 169 8.06 4.45 -20.86
C ASN A 169 8.50 4.88 -22.26
N LYS A 170 8.19 4.05 -23.26
CA LYS A 170 8.60 4.29 -24.66
C LYS A 170 8.03 5.58 -25.28
N THR A 171 7.03 6.19 -24.66
CA THR A 171 6.44 7.45 -25.12
C THR A 171 6.97 8.66 -24.35
N TYR A 172 7.98 8.48 -23.48
CA TYR A 172 8.60 9.58 -22.75
C TYR A 172 9.53 10.37 -23.67
N GLU A 173 9.29 11.68 -23.75
CA GLU A 173 10.18 12.64 -24.43
C GLU A 173 10.83 13.53 -23.36
N GLN A 174 12.15 13.69 -23.43
CA GLN A 174 12.87 14.61 -22.53
C GLN A 174 12.39 16.05 -22.79
N PRO A 175 12.13 16.83 -21.73
CA PRO A 175 11.73 18.23 -21.87
C PRO A 175 12.83 19.11 -22.50
#